data_AF-A0A9C8TXR8-F1
#
_entry.id   AF-A0A9C8TXR8-F1
#
_cell.length_a   1.000
_cell.length_b   1.000
_cell.length_c   1.000
_cell.angle_alpha   90.00
_cell.angle_beta   90.00
_cell.angle_gamma   90.00
#
_symmetry.space_group_name_H-M   'P 1'
#
loop_
_entity.id
_entity.type
_entity.pdbx_description
1 polymer ?
#
loop_
_entity_poly.entity_id
_entity_poly.type
_entity_poly.pdbx_seq_one_letter_code
_entity_poly.pdbx_strand_id
1 'polypeptide(L)'
;MCSMADRRVVLTGLGTVNPLANSVPEFWDALLACRSGIARITRFDPSEFTCHIGGEVKNWKTAKPEQVDQRDWRHMDLFAQYAVVSAIEAVADSGLDFNKADPDRCGVVVGSGIGGLLEIETQHARMLEKGPSRISPYTVPKMMVNAASGNIALLWGLRGVNFSVVTACASAAHSIGECYRIIQRGEGDMMLAGGSEVGVTKVGLGSFAALRSLSTRNDDPEHASRPWDRDRDGFLLSEGAGVIVLEELEHARQRGANIYAELIGYGASCDAY
;
A
#
# COMPACT_ATOMS: atom_id res chain seq x y z
N MET A 1 -15.40 -12.75 34.22
CA MET A 1 -15.33 -11.58 33.33
C MET A 1 -13.88 -11.13 33.31
N CYS A 2 -13.09 -11.54 32.32
CA CYS A 2 -11.75 -10.95 32.12
C CYS A 2 -11.98 -9.46 31.89
N SER A 3 -11.34 -8.59 32.68
CA SER A 3 -11.30 -7.17 32.34
C SER A 3 -10.78 -7.04 30.91
N MET A 4 -11.38 -6.18 30.09
CA MET A 4 -10.82 -5.67 28.83
C MET A 4 -9.53 -4.86 29.11
N ALA A 5 -8.57 -5.45 29.82
CA ALA A 5 -7.23 -4.91 29.93
C ALA A 5 -6.60 -5.17 28.56
N ASP A 6 -6.49 -4.09 27.78
CA ASP A 6 -6.18 -4.02 26.35
C ASP A 6 -5.33 -5.19 25.84
N ARG A 7 -5.89 -5.98 24.92
CA ARG A 7 -5.14 -7.02 24.21
C ARG A 7 -3.91 -6.37 23.57
N ARG A 8 -2.72 -6.89 23.88
CA ARG A 8 -1.45 -6.35 23.37
C ARG A 8 -1.28 -6.75 21.91
N VAL A 9 -0.77 -5.84 21.10
CA VAL A 9 -0.68 -6.03 19.65
C VAL A 9 0.79 -5.95 19.22
N VAL A 10 1.23 -6.95 18.49
CA VAL A 10 2.60 -7.09 18.02
C VAL A 10 2.67 -7.15 16.50
N LEU A 11 3.82 -6.77 15.95
CA LEU A 11 4.15 -6.93 14.54
C LEU A 11 4.89 -8.25 14.36
N THR A 12 4.35 -9.15 13.55
CA THR A 12 4.94 -10.47 13.32
C THR A 12 5.43 -10.68 11.90
N GLY A 13 5.04 -9.84 10.94
CA GLY A 13 5.47 -9.95 9.54
C GLY A 13 5.52 -8.62 8.81
N LEU A 14 6.44 -8.51 7.85
CA LEU A 14 6.71 -7.32 7.05
C LEU A 14 6.70 -7.64 5.55
N GLY A 15 6.15 -6.75 4.73
CA GLY A 15 6.23 -6.89 3.28
C GLY A 15 6.16 -5.54 2.57
N THR A 16 6.86 -5.42 1.43
CA THR A 16 6.91 -4.17 0.67
C THR A 16 7.19 -4.35 -0.81
N VAL A 17 6.64 -3.43 -1.61
CA VAL A 17 7.00 -3.18 -3.00
C VAL A 17 7.17 -1.67 -3.13
N ASN A 18 8.33 -1.18 -3.55
CA ASN A 18 8.58 0.26 -3.60
C ASN A 18 9.70 0.62 -4.62
N PRO A 19 10.03 1.90 -4.82
CA PRO A 19 11.01 2.31 -5.84
C PRO A 19 12.46 1.89 -5.58
N LEU A 20 12.77 1.46 -4.35
CA LEU A 20 14.09 0.95 -3.98
C LEU A 20 14.18 -0.57 -4.20
N ALA A 21 13.13 -1.31 -3.86
CA ALA A 21 13.11 -2.77 -3.96
C ALA A 21 11.70 -3.37 -3.92
N ASN A 22 11.63 -4.64 -4.30
CA ASN A 22 10.39 -5.43 -4.31
C ASN A 22 10.38 -6.51 -3.21
N SER A 23 11.20 -6.32 -2.17
CA SER A 23 11.26 -7.16 -0.97
C SER A 23 11.81 -6.37 0.22
N VAL A 24 11.47 -6.76 1.44
CA VAL A 24 11.93 -6.14 2.70
C VAL A 24 13.45 -6.21 2.88
N PRO A 25 14.14 -7.35 2.65
CA PRO A 25 15.60 -7.41 2.81
C PRO A 25 16.32 -6.47 1.84
N GLU A 26 15.96 -6.50 0.55
CA GLU A 26 16.56 -5.63 -0.45
C GLU A 26 16.25 -4.14 -0.20
N PHE A 27 15.03 -3.85 0.27
CA PHE A 27 14.63 -2.49 0.66
C PHE A 27 15.47 -1.99 1.84
N TRP A 28 15.63 -2.81 2.87
CA TRP A 28 16.41 -2.46 4.05
C TRP A 28 17.89 -2.24 3.71
N ASP A 29 18.48 -3.11 2.90
CA ASP A 29 19.85 -2.96 2.42
C ASP A 29 20.03 -1.69 1.56
N ALA A 30 19.03 -1.36 0.73
CA ALA A 30 19.04 -0.13 -0.06
C ALA A 30 18.96 1.14 0.78
N LEU A 31 18.11 1.10 1.80
CA LEU A 31 17.92 2.19 2.73
C LEU A 31 19.18 2.45 3.56
N LEU A 32 19.80 1.41 4.10
CA LEU A 32 21.08 1.53 4.84
C LEU A 32 22.23 2.01 3.94
N ALA A 33 22.21 1.65 2.66
CA ALA A 33 23.19 2.13 1.68
C ALA A 33 22.88 3.54 1.13
N CYS A 34 21.85 4.23 1.65
CA CYS A 34 21.44 5.57 1.21
C CYS A 34 21.15 5.66 -0.31
N ARG A 35 20.64 4.58 -0.92
CA ARG A 35 20.29 4.58 -2.34
C ARG A 35 19.02 5.41 -2.57
N SER A 36 18.97 6.16 -3.68
CA SER A 36 17.76 6.88 -4.08
C SER A 36 16.87 6.02 -4.98
N GLY A 37 15.57 6.04 -4.70
CA GLY A 37 14.55 5.40 -5.53
C GLY A 37 14.11 6.29 -6.70
N ILE A 38 14.46 7.58 -6.67
CA ILE A 38 13.96 8.59 -7.60
C ILE A 38 14.73 8.54 -8.91
N ALA A 39 14.01 8.59 -10.01
CA ALA A 39 14.56 8.70 -11.35
C ALA A 39 13.63 9.52 -12.25
N ARG A 40 14.02 9.74 -13.51
CA ARG A 40 13.10 10.23 -14.53
C ARG A 40 11.96 9.22 -14.71
N ILE A 41 10.73 9.73 -14.77
CA ILE A 41 9.51 8.95 -15.02
C ILE A 41 9.62 8.29 -16.41
N THR A 42 9.32 6.99 -16.48
CA THR A 42 9.40 6.19 -17.71
C THR A 42 8.07 5.59 -18.14
N ARG A 43 7.06 5.54 -17.26
CA ARG A 43 5.73 4.99 -17.58
C ARG A 43 5.00 5.75 -18.68
N PHE A 44 5.25 7.04 -18.81
CA PHE A 44 4.72 7.91 -19.86
C PHE A 44 5.75 9.01 -20.15
N ASP A 45 5.58 9.75 -21.26
CA ASP A 45 6.42 10.92 -21.54
C ASP A 45 6.04 12.09 -20.62
N PRO A 46 6.91 12.52 -19.69
CA PRO A 46 6.59 13.61 -18.80
C PRO A 46 6.97 14.99 -19.36
N SER A 47 7.41 15.10 -20.63
CA SER A 47 7.96 16.33 -21.21
C SER A 47 7.07 17.58 -21.16
N GLU A 48 5.74 17.40 -21.10
CA GLU A 48 4.76 18.49 -21.00
C GLU A 48 4.49 18.94 -19.55
N PHE A 49 5.06 18.26 -18.55
CA PHE A 49 4.85 18.55 -17.13
C PHE A 49 6.01 19.39 -16.57
N THR A 50 5.82 20.09 -15.46
CA THR A 50 6.92 20.82 -14.80
C THR A 50 7.86 19.92 -14.01
N CYS A 51 7.36 18.77 -13.55
CA CYS A 51 8.10 17.73 -12.86
C CYS A 51 8.21 16.52 -13.77
N HIS A 52 9.42 16.00 -13.96
CA HIS A 52 9.72 14.86 -14.84
C HIS A 52 10.22 13.63 -14.09
N ILE A 53 10.27 13.71 -12.76
CA ILE A 53 10.94 12.76 -11.88
C ILE A 53 9.99 12.23 -10.82
N GLY A 54 10.22 11.00 -10.38
CA GLY A 54 9.40 10.31 -9.40
C GLY A 54 9.99 8.97 -9.00
N GLY A 55 9.35 8.33 -8.02
CA GLY A 55 9.71 6.98 -7.57
C GLY A 55 8.78 5.94 -8.20
N GLU A 56 9.14 5.42 -9.37
CA GLU A 56 8.46 4.26 -9.97
C GLU A 56 8.98 2.95 -9.36
N VAL A 57 8.12 1.95 -9.17
CA VAL A 57 8.54 0.60 -8.80
C VAL A 57 9.35 0.01 -9.95
N LYS A 58 10.60 -0.36 -9.67
CA LYS A 58 11.56 -0.85 -10.68
C LYS A 58 11.49 -2.36 -10.82
N ASN A 59 11.82 -2.86 -12.02
CA ASN A 59 11.86 -4.29 -12.33
C ASN A 59 10.57 -5.06 -11.93
N TRP A 60 9.42 -4.39 -12.05
CA TRP A 60 8.14 -4.98 -11.68
C TRP A 60 7.83 -6.18 -12.57
N LYS A 61 7.69 -7.36 -11.95
CA LYS A 61 7.32 -8.59 -12.66
C LYS A 61 5.82 -8.56 -12.94
N THR A 62 5.45 -8.55 -14.21
CA THR A 62 4.04 -8.61 -14.65
C THR A 62 3.42 -10.00 -14.46
N ALA A 63 4.24 -11.03 -14.29
CA ALA A 63 3.81 -12.37 -13.96
C ALA A 63 3.13 -12.39 -12.58
N LYS A 64 2.01 -13.12 -12.50
CA LYS A 64 1.29 -13.31 -11.24
C LYS A 64 2.17 -14.07 -10.22
N PRO A 65 1.99 -13.85 -8.92
CA PRO A 65 2.45 -14.78 -7.90
C PRO A 65 1.82 -16.18 -8.07
N GLU A 66 2.49 -17.22 -7.57
CA GLU A 66 2.01 -18.60 -7.71
C GLU A 66 0.64 -18.80 -7.04
N GLN A 67 0.45 -18.18 -5.89
CA GLN A 67 -0.73 -18.28 -5.02
C GLN A 67 -1.97 -17.57 -5.59
N VAL A 68 -1.79 -16.64 -6.54
CA VAL A 68 -2.88 -15.81 -7.08
C VAL A 68 -3.42 -16.44 -8.36
N ASP A 69 -4.74 -16.51 -8.54
CA ASP A 69 -5.32 -16.99 -9.80
C ASP A 69 -5.03 -16.01 -10.96
N GLN A 70 -4.78 -16.55 -12.17
CA GLN A 70 -4.45 -15.73 -13.33
C GLN A 70 -5.58 -14.79 -13.75
N ARG A 71 -6.84 -15.22 -13.56
CA ARG A 71 -8.04 -14.41 -13.81
C ARG A 71 -8.06 -13.24 -12.85
N ASP A 72 -7.88 -13.48 -11.57
CA ASP A 72 -7.97 -12.43 -10.55
C ASP A 72 -6.84 -11.41 -10.71
N TRP A 73 -5.61 -11.87 -10.95
CA TRP A 73 -4.46 -11.00 -11.20
C TRP A 73 -4.69 -9.97 -12.32
N ARG A 74 -5.31 -10.41 -13.43
CA ARG A 74 -5.62 -9.52 -14.58
C ARG A 74 -6.70 -8.49 -14.25
N HIS A 75 -7.53 -8.77 -13.26
CA HIS A 75 -8.62 -7.90 -12.82
C HIS A 75 -8.25 -7.04 -11.60
N MET A 76 -6.98 -7.00 -11.21
CA MET A 76 -6.45 -6.02 -10.25
C MET A 76 -5.92 -4.78 -10.99
N ASP A 77 -6.07 -3.60 -10.39
CA ASP A 77 -5.25 -2.44 -10.73
C ASP A 77 -3.84 -2.63 -10.13
N LEU A 78 -2.85 -1.89 -10.64
CA LEU A 78 -1.47 -1.98 -10.22
C LEU A 78 -1.27 -1.71 -8.71
N PHE A 79 -2.03 -0.77 -8.11
CA PHE A 79 -1.92 -0.53 -6.66
C PHE A 79 -2.41 -1.76 -5.86
N ALA A 80 -3.46 -2.44 -6.31
CA ALA A 80 -3.92 -3.66 -5.66
C ALA A 80 -2.92 -4.81 -5.85
N GLN A 81 -2.25 -4.90 -7.00
CA GLN A 81 -1.17 -5.87 -7.22
C GLN A 81 0.02 -5.65 -6.26
N TYR A 82 0.45 -4.40 -6.06
CA TYR A 82 1.52 -4.07 -5.10
C TYR A 82 1.12 -4.46 -3.67
N ALA A 83 -0.13 -4.19 -3.29
CA ALA A 83 -0.66 -4.57 -1.98
C ALA A 83 -0.67 -6.09 -1.79
N VAL A 84 -1.14 -6.84 -2.79
CA VAL A 84 -1.17 -8.32 -2.74
C VAL A 84 0.23 -8.91 -2.64
N VAL A 85 1.18 -8.44 -3.45
CA VAL A 85 2.57 -8.94 -3.39
C VAL A 85 3.22 -8.61 -2.04
N SER A 86 3.01 -7.40 -1.52
CA SER A 86 3.50 -7.02 -0.18
C SER A 86 2.85 -7.87 0.91
N ALA A 87 1.55 -8.17 0.80
CA ALA A 87 0.86 -9.03 1.76
C ALA A 87 1.39 -10.48 1.71
N ILE A 88 1.70 -11.00 0.53
CA ILE A 88 2.28 -12.35 0.38
C ILE A 88 3.63 -12.41 1.10
N GLU A 89 4.48 -11.40 0.92
CA GLU A 89 5.75 -11.30 1.65
C GLU A 89 5.53 -11.20 3.16
N ALA A 90 4.62 -10.33 3.63
CA ALA A 90 4.34 -10.14 5.05
C ALA A 90 3.80 -11.41 5.72
N VAL A 91 2.93 -12.16 5.03
CA VAL A 91 2.40 -13.44 5.53
C VAL A 91 3.51 -14.48 5.58
N ALA A 92 4.34 -14.58 4.55
CA ALA A 92 5.48 -15.51 4.52
C ALA A 92 6.47 -15.21 5.66
N ASP A 93 6.83 -13.93 5.86
CA ASP A 93 7.70 -13.47 6.94
C ASP A 93 7.12 -13.77 8.32
N SER A 94 5.81 -13.63 8.49
CA SER A 94 5.13 -13.94 9.76
C SER A 94 5.11 -15.42 10.13
N GLY A 95 5.30 -16.32 9.17
CA GLY A 95 5.11 -17.76 9.35
C GLY A 95 3.66 -18.18 9.63
N LEU A 96 2.67 -17.34 9.29
CA LEU A 96 1.25 -17.68 9.44
C LEU A 96 0.82 -18.76 8.44
N ASP A 97 0.08 -19.74 8.95
CA ASP A 97 -0.60 -20.76 8.16
C ASP A 97 -2.11 -20.55 8.27
N PHE A 98 -2.68 -19.90 7.26
CA PHE A 98 -4.11 -19.58 7.23
C PHE A 98 -5.03 -20.80 7.23
N ASN A 99 -4.52 -22.01 6.91
CA ASN A 99 -5.32 -23.23 7.02
C ASN A 99 -5.56 -23.65 8.48
N LYS A 100 -4.78 -23.11 9.42
CA LYS A 100 -4.89 -23.39 10.86
C LYS A 100 -5.45 -22.22 11.65
N ALA A 101 -5.58 -21.05 11.03
CA ALA A 101 -6.17 -19.87 11.64
C ALA A 101 -7.69 -19.89 11.51
N ASP A 102 -8.39 -19.23 12.43
CA ASP A 102 -9.82 -18.95 12.25
C ASP A 102 -9.98 -17.77 11.27
N PRO A 103 -10.55 -17.99 10.06
CA PRO A 103 -10.70 -16.93 9.06
C PRO A 103 -11.62 -15.80 9.54
N ASP A 104 -12.54 -16.05 10.49
CA ASP A 104 -13.43 -15.02 11.05
C ASP A 104 -12.70 -14.10 12.04
N ARG A 105 -11.50 -14.49 12.48
CA ARG A 105 -10.61 -13.72 13.36
C ARG A 105 -9.47 -13.03 12.61
N CYS A 106 -9.39 -13.24 11.31
CA CYS A 106 -8.36 -12.70 10.43
C CYS A 106 -8.96 -11.63 9.52
N GLY A 107 -8.47 -10.39 9.62
CA GLY A 107 -8.98 -9.25 8.85
C GLY A 107 -7.92 -8.56 7.99
N VAL A 108 -8.37 -7.59 7.18
CA VAL A 108 -7.53 -6.82 6.27
C VAL A 108 -7.98 -5.37 6.24
N VAL A 109 -7.06 -4.44 6.54
CA VAL A 109 -7.27 -3.01 6.30
C VAL A 109 -6.02 -2.44 5.63
N VAL A 110 -6.09 -2.32 4.32
CA VAL A 110 -5.08 -1.67 3.49
C VAL A 110 -5.67 -0.42 2.88
N GLY A 111 -5.10 0.72 3.23
CA GLY A 111 -5.52 2.02 2.73
C GLY A 111 -4.92 2.35 1.37
N SER A 112 -5.56 3.28 0.67
CA SER A 112 -4.99 3.99 -0.48
C SER A 112 -5.47 5.43 -0.42
N GLY A 113 -4.67 6.39 -0.85
CA GLY A 113 -5.07 7.79 -0.90
C GLY A 113 -6.02 8.05 -2.07
N ILE A 114 -5.73 7.47 -3.24
CA ILE A 114 -6.47 7.76 -4.48
C ILE A 114 -7.11 6.51 -5.10
N GLY A 115 -6.54 5.32 -4.87
CA GLY A 115 -7.03 4.06 -5.43
C GLY A 115 -6.54 3.82 -6.86
N GLY A 116 -7.36 3.19 -7.69
CA GLY A 116 -6.97 2.81 -9.07
C GLY A 116 -7.03 3.97 -10.05
N LEU A 117 -6.23 5.02 -9.83
CA LEU A 117 -6.16 6.19 -10.71
C LEU A 117 -5.72 5.81 -12.13
N LEU A 118 -4.82 4.85 -12.26
CA LEU A 118 -4.37 4.35 -13.56
C LEU A 118 -5.51 3.70 -14.35
N GLU A 119 -6.36 2.88 -13.71
CA GLU A 119 -7.57 2.34 -14.33
C GLU A 119 -8.54 3.45 -14.73
N ILE A 120 -8.76 4.45 -13.86
CA ILE A 120 -9.64 5.59 -14.16
C ILE A 120 -9.16 6.31 -15.43
N GLU A 121 -7.88 6.65 -15.53
CA GLU A 121 -7.28 7.28 -16.71
C GLU A 121 -7.48 6.42 -17.97
N THR A 122 -7.18 5.13 -17.85
CA THR A 122 -7.23 4.18 -18.97
C THR A 122 -8.66 4.03 -19.51
N GLN A 123 -9.64 3.87 -18.61
CA GLN A 123 -11.03 3.69 -19.01
C GLN A 123 -11.68 4.99 -19.46
N HIS A 124 -11.29 6.13 -18.88
CA HIS A 124 -11.74 7.44 -19.34
C HIS A 124 -11.27 7.73 -20.77
N ALA A 125 -9.97 7.54 -21.06
CA ALA A 125 -9.43 7.71 -22.40
C ALA A 125 -10.12 6.76 -23.40
N ARG A 126 -10.28 5.48 -23.02
CA ARG A 126 -10.98 4.49 -23.85
C ARG A 126 -12.45 4.85 -24.12
N MET A 127 -13.15 5.44 -23.14
CA MET A 127 -14.51 5.92 -23.30
C MET A 127 -14.58 7.09 -24.28
N LEU A 128 -13.68 8.07 -24.18
CA LEU A 128 -13.64 9.22 -25.09
C LEU A 128 -13.34 8.79 -26.53
N GLU A 129 -12.40 7.86 -26.72
CA GLU A 129 -11.99 7.39 -28.04
C GLU A 129 -13.00 6.45 -28.71
N LYS A 130 -13.63 5.55 -27.92
CA LYS A 130 -14.38 4.40 -28.45
C LYS A 130 -15.83 4.33 -27.99
N GLY A 131 -16.28 5.29 -27.19
CA GLY A 131 -17.62 5.36 -26.62
C GLY A 131 -17.82 4.56 -25.33
N PRO A 132 -18.89 4.87 -24.57
CA PRO A 132 -19.14 4.30 -23.24
C PRO A 132 -19.37 2.79 -23.23
N SER A 133 -19.87 2.20 -24.32
CA SER A 133 -20.05 0.74 -24.43
C SER A 133 -18.73 -0.04 -24.40
N ARG A 134 -17.57 0.64 -24.49
CA ARG A 134 -16.25 0.01 -24.47
C ARG A 134 -15.58 0.01 -23.11
N ILE A 135 -16.17 0.64 -22.09
CA ILE A 135 -15.68 0.61 -20.71
C ILE A 135 -15.63 -0.83 -20.21
N SER A 136 -14.55 -1.19 -19.52
CA SER A 136 -14.39 -2.52 -18.93
C SER A 136 -15.42 -2.77 -17.82
N PRO A 137 -16.06 -3.94 -17.75
CA PRO A 137 -16.91 -4.29 -16.59
C PRO A 137 -16.11 -4.40 -15.28
N TYR A 138 -14.78 -4.51 -15.37
CA TYR A 138 -13.88 -4.56 -14.22
C TYR A 138 -13.42 -3.18 -13.74
N THR A 139 -13.84 -2.09 -14.40
CA THR A 139 -13.43 -0.73 -14.03
C THR A 139 -13.73 -0.44 -12.56
N VAL A 140 -14.96 -0.72 -12.12
CA VAL A 140 -15.41 -0.46 -10.75
C VAL A 140 -14.61 -1.29 -9.72
N PRO A 141 -14.52 -2.63 -9.85
CA PRO A 141 -13.69 -3.45 -8.96
C PRO A 141 -12.21 -3.03 -8.90
N LYS A 142 -11.66 -2.49 -9.99
CA LYS A 142 -10.26 -2.07 -10.07
C LYS A 142 -10.00 -0.68 -9.47
N MET A 143 -10.91 0.27 -9.69
CA MET A 143 -10.69 1.66 -9.28
C MET A 143 -10.97 1.90 -7.78
N MET A 144 -11.84 1.08 -7.18
CA MET A 144 -12.24 1.26 -5.80
C MET A 144 -11.05 1.14 -4.85
N VAL A 145 -10.93 2.06 -3.89
CA VAL A 145 -9.85 2.07 -2.90
C VAL A 145 -9.78 0.75 -2.11
N ASN A 146 -10.94 0.16 -1.79
CA ASN A 146 -11.00 -1.11 -1.07
C ASN A 146 -10.61 -2.34 -1.90
N ALA A 147 -10.24 -2.19 -3.17
CA ALA A 147 -9.77 -3.29 -3.99
C ALA A 147 -8.51 -3.94 -3.40
N ALA A 148 -7.61 -3.17 -2.77
CA ALA A 148 -6.44 -3.74 -2.11
C ALA A 148 -6.84 -4.70 -0.96
N SER A 149 -7.63 -4.23 0.01
CA SER A 149 -8.08 -5.08 1.12
C SER A 149 -8.93 -6.27 0.65
N GLY A 150 -9.80 -6.05 -0.34
CA GLY A 150 -10.67 -7.09 -0.89
C GLY A 150 -9.88 -8.22 -1.57
N ASN A 151 -8.92 -7.88 -2.43
CA ASN A 151 -8.11 -8.89 -3.13
C ASN A 151 -7.20 -9.68 -2.18
N ILE A 152 -6.65 -9.03 -1.15
CA ILE A 152 -5.87 -9.69 -0.10
C ILE A 152 -6.75 -10.67 0.69
N ALA A 153 -7.96 -10.26 1.09
CA ALA A 153 -8.85 -11.15 1.83
C ALA A 153 -9.31 -12.34 0.99
N LEU A 154 -9.62 -12.13 -0.30
CA LEU A 154 -9.99 -13.20 -1.22
C LEU A 154 -8.87 -14.24 -1.39
N LEU A 155 -7.60 -13.80 -1.40
CA LEU A 155 -6.45 -14.69 -1.59
C LEU A 155 -6.37 -15.80 -0.53
N TRP A 156 -6.70 -15.49 0.73
CA TRP A 156 -6.63 -16.44 1.85
C TRP A 156 -7.99 -16.77 2.48
N GLY A 157 -9.10 -16.30 1.89
CA GLY A 157 -10.44 -16.53 2.42
C GLY A 157 -10.66 -15.89 3.79
N LEU A 158 -10.10 -14.70 4.03
CA LEU A 158 -10.20 -13.97 5.29
C LEU A 158 -11.58 -13.33 5.42
N ARG A 159 -12.28 -13.61 6.53
CA ARG A 159 -13.69 -13.24 6.75
C ARG A 159 -13.89 -12.29 7.94
N GLY A 160 -12.83 -11.97 8.66
CA GLY A 160 -12.83 -10.94 9.68
C GLY A 160 -13.01 -9.53 9.11
N VAL A 161 -12.72 -8.52 9.93
CA VAL A 161 -12.92 -7.11 9.57
C VAL A 161 -12.19 -6.75 8.27
N ASN A 162 -12.93 -6.20 7.29
CA ASN A 162 -12.38 -5.80 6.00
C ASN A 162 -12.96 -4.46 5.53
N PHE A 163 -12.10 -3.45 5.43
CA PHE A 163 -12.40 -2.15 4.82
C PHE A 163 -11.10 -1.47 4.38
N SER A 164 -11.20 -0.22 3.91
CA SER A 164 -10.02 0.60 3.61
C SER A 164 -10.19 2.01 4.18
N VAL A 165 -9.11 2.55 4.70
CA VAL A 165 -9.05 3.94 5.17
C VAL A 165 -8.52 4.83 4.04
N VAL A 166 -9.21 5.95 3.81
CA VAL A 166 -8.83 6.95 2.81
C VAL A 166 -8.66 8.29 3.50
N THR A 167 -7.42 8.64 3.78
CA THR A 167 -7.02 9.88 4.49
C THR A 167 -5.75 10.47 3.87
N ALA A 168 -5.68 10.43 2.53
CA ALA A 168 -4.53 10.89 1.75
C ALA A 168 -3.20 10.28 2.26
N CYS A 169 -2.20 11.11 2.54
CA CYS A 169 -0.87 10.67 3.00
C CYS A 169 -0.90 9.85 4.30
N ALA A 170 -1.95 9.99 5.12
CA ALA A 170 -2.09 9.27 6.38
C ALA A 170 -2.79 7.89 6.25
N SER A 171 -3.27 7.51 5.05
CA SER A 171 -4.08 6.30 4.84
C SER A 171 -3.46 5.03 5.43
N ALA A 172 -2.16 4.80 5.21
CA ALA A 172 -1.48 3.63 5.75
C ALA A 172 -1.35 3.67 7.28
N ALA A 173 -0.97 4.82 7.84
CA ALA A 173 -0.81 5.00 9.29
C ALA A 173 -2.15 4.82 10.02
N HIS A 174 -3.23 5.39 9.49
CA HIS A 174 -4.57 5.18 10.03
C HIS A 174 -5.03 3.74 9.86
N SER A 175 -4.73 3.08 8.73
CA SER A 175 -5.08 1.66 8.55
C SER A 175 -4.41 0.76 9.60
N ILE A 176 -3.13 1.01 9.90
CA ILE A 176 -2.39 0.35 10.99
C ILE A 176 -3.01 0.66 12.36
N GLY A 177 -3.34 1.93 12.60
CA GLY A 177 -3.98 2.38 13.84
C GLY A 177 -5.37 1.78 14.09
N GLU A 178 -6.20 1.70 13.06
CA GLU A 178 -7.52 1.06 13.16
C GLU A 178 -7.39 -0.45 13.39
N CYS A 179 -6.49 -1.14 12.69
CA CYS A 179 -6.20 -2.57 12.94
C CYS A 179 -5.71 -2.82 14.36
N TYR A 180 -4.87 -1.93 14.89
CA TYR A 180 -4.47 -1.96 16.30
C TYR A 180 -5.69 -1.89 17.22
N ARG A 181 -6.60 -0.93 17.00
CA ARG A 181 -7.83 -0.81 17.81
C ARG A 181 -8.76 -2.01 17.66
N ILE A 182 -8.88 -2.59 16.46
CA ILE A 182 -9.67 -3.81 16.20
C ILE A 182 -9.17 -4.98 17.05
N ILE A 183 -7.86 -5.24 17.06
CA ILE A 183 -7.28 -6.32 17.86
C ILE A 183 -7.43 -6.01 19.36
N GLN A 184 -7.16 -4.77 19.79
CA GLN A 184 -7.33 -4.35 21.19
C GLN A 184 -8.74 -4.58 21.72
N ARG A 185 -9.77 -4.24 20.90
CA ARG A 185 -11.19 -4.45 21.22
C ARG A 185 -11.63 -5.92 21.16
N GLY A 186 -10.75 -6.82 20.72
CA GLY A 186 -11.04 -8.25 20.63
C GLY A 186 -11.83 -8.64 19.38
N GLU A 187 -11.95 -7.77 18.39
CA GLU A 187 -12.73 -8.00 17.16
C GLU A 187 -11.98 -8.88 16.13
N GLY A 188 -10.65 -8.99 16.25
CA GLY A 188 -9.81 -9.90 15.48
C GLY A 188 -8.56 -10.33 16.27
N ASP A 189 -7.89 -11.37 15.80
CA ASP A 189 -6.61 -11.86 16.35
C ASP A 189 -5.44 -11.50 15.46
N MET A 190 -5.69 -11.34 14.16
CA MET A 190 -4.67 -10.98 13.18
C MET A 190 -5.28 -10.03 12.14
N MET A 191 -4.51 -8.99 11.80
CA MET A 191 -4.86 -8.02 10.78
C MET A 191 -3.69 -7.81 9.81
N LEU A 192 -3.96 -7.96 8.51
CA LEU A 192 -3.08 -7.42 7.47
C LEU A 192 -3.36 -5.92 7.34
N ALA A 193 -2.39 -5.11 7.71
CA ALA A 193 -2.54 -3.65 7.79
C ALA A 193 -1.51 -2.93 6.94
N GLY A 194 -1.86 -1.80 6.34
CA GLY A 194 -0.87 -1.00 5.62
C GLY A 194 -1.47 -0.07 4.58
N GLY A 195 -0.73 0.16 3.49
CA GLY A 195 -1.21 0.97 2.39
C GLY A 195 -0.56 0.66 1.05
N SER A 196 -1.22 1.08 -0.02
CA SER A 196 -0.73 0.95 -1.38
C SER A 196 -1.19 2.12 -2.26
N GLU A 197 -0.33 2.57 -3.16
CA GLU A 197 -0.60 3.69 -4.05
C GLU A 197 0.12 3.57 -5.39
N VAL A 198 -0.57 3.97 -6.46
CA VAL A 198 0.00 4.19 -7.80
C VAL A 198 -0.39 5.59 -8.25
N GLY A 199 0.37 6.58 -7.76
CA GLY A 199 0.14 7.99 -8.06
C GLY A 199 0.96 8.54 -9.24
N VAL A 200 1.95 7.79 -9.73
CA VAL A 200 2.81 8.19 -10.86
C VAL A 200 2.09 7.88 -12.18
N THR A 201 1.03 8.65 -12.42
CA THR A 201 0.17 8.62 -13.60
C THR A 201 0.06 10.02 -14.21
N LYS A 202 -0.56 10.18 -15.39
CA LYS A 202 -0.61 11.50 -16.05
C LYS A 202 -1.45 12.50 -15.27
N VAL A 203 -2.64 12.08 -14.81
CA VAL A 203 -3.53 12.91 -13.98
C VAL A 203 -2.93 13.11 -12.60
N GLY A 204 -2.28 12.10 -12.02
CA GLY A 204 -1.60 12.23 -10.73
C GLY A 204 -0.52 13.30 -10.77
N LEU A 205 0.44 13.16 -11.70
CA LEU A 205 1.53 14.12 -11.90
C LEU A 205 0.99 15.52 -12.24
N GLY A 206 0.05 15.61 -13.19
CA GLY A 206 -0.53 16.89 -13.60
C GLY A 206 -1.29 17.61 -12.49
N SER A 207 -2.05 16.88 -11.67
CA SER A 207 -2.83 17.47 -10.58
C SER A 207 -1.92 18.05 -9.49
N PHE A 208 -0.89 17.32 -9.06
CA PHE A 208 0.04 17.83 -8.06
C PHE A 208 1.01 18.89 -8.62
N ALA A 209 1.36 18.82 -9.91
CA ALA A 209 2.09 19.89 -10.58
C ALA A 209 1.27 21.20 -10.59
N ALA A 210 -0.04 21.11 -10.87
CA ALA A 210 -0.94 22.28 -10.83
C ALA A 210 -1.05 22.91 -9.43
N LEU A 211 -0.97 22.09 -8.37
CA LEU A 211 -0.89 22.55 -6.98
C LEU A 211 0.46 23.18 -6.61
N ARG A 212 1.47 23.10 -7.49
CA ARG A 212 2.86 23.53 -7.23
C ARG A 212 3.46 22.86 -5.98
N SER A 213 3.07 21.61 -5.73
CA SER A 213 3.53 20.85 -4.57
C SER A 213 4.71 19.93 -4.88
N LEU A 214 5.04 19.74 -6.16
CA LEU A 214 6.11 18.85 -6.62
C LEU A 214 7.43 19.59 -6.78
N SER A 215 8.53 18.91 -6.44
CA SER A 215 9.87 19.36 -6.82
C SER A 215 10.01 19.41 -8.34
N THR A 216 10.77 20.38 -8.84
CA THR A 216 11.03 20.58 -10.28
C THR A 216 12.51 20.43 -10.63
N ARG A 217 13.31 19.87 -9.72
CA ARG A 217 14.76 19.61 -9.88
C ARG A 217 15.02 18.42 -10.80
N ASN A 218 14.59 18.56 -12.05
CA ASN A 218 14.61 17.50 -13.06
C ASN A 218 16.02 17.09 -13.50
N ASP A 219 17.01 17.98 -13.29
CA ASP A 219 18.42 17.80 -13.60
C ASP A 219 19.19 16.97 -12.56
N ASP A 220 18.66 16.86 -11.35
CA ASP A 220 19.28 16.13 -10.24
C ASP A 220 18.26 15.29 -9.44
N PRO A 221 17.73 14.21 -10.04
CA PRO A 221 16.63 13.45 -9.47
C PRO A 221 16.96 12.80 -8.13
N GLU A 222 18.17 12.25 -7.98
CA GLU A 222 18.57 11.48 -6.80
C GLU A 222 18.60 12.32 -5.52
N HIS A 223 18.84 13.62 -5.64
CA HIS A 223 18.89 14.57 -4.53
C HIS A 223 17.67 15.50 -4.47
N ALA A 224 16.67 15.36 -5.34
CA ALA A 224 15.52 16.26 -5.39
C ALA A 224 14.65 16.15 -4.11
N SER A 225 14.44 14.94 -3.59
CA SER A 225 13.81 14.75 -2.27
C SER A 225 14.83 15.04 -1.16
N ARG A 226 14.71 16.21 -0.54
CA ARG A 226 15.62 16.69 0.51
C ARG A 226 14.85 17.22 1.73
N PRO A 227 14.22 16.35 2.53
CA PRO A 227 13.48 16.75 3.71
C PRO A 227 14.32 17.63 4.65
N TRP A 228 13.71 18.71 5.15
CA TRP A 228 14.32 19.73 6.03
C TRP A 228 15.49 20.54 5.46
N ASP A 229 15.99 20.23 4.28
CA ASP A 229 17.01 21.03 3.61
C ASP A 229 16.47 22.44 3.28
N ARG A 230 17.35 23.45 3.33
CA ARG A 230 16.99 24.85 3.04
C ARG A 230 16.48 25.00 1.61
N ASP A 231 17.03 24.23 0.68
CA ASP A 231 16.81 24.37 -0.76
C ASP A 231 15.80 23.34 -1.29
N ARG A 232 14.97 22.76 -0.40
CA ARG A 232 13.83 21.89 -0.77
C ARG A 232 12.75 22.70 -1.49
N ASP A 233 12.16 22.14 -2.54
CA ASP A 233 11.21 22.84 -3.42
C ASP A 233 9.88 22.10 -3.66
N GLY A 234 9.66 20.97 -2.98
CA GLY A 234 8.42 20.20 -3.07
C GLY A 234 8.66 18.72 -2.74
N PHE A 235 7.60 17.92 -2.74
CA PHE A 235 7.72 16.46 -2.62
C PHE A 235 7.86 15.81 -4.01
N LEU A 236 8.11 14.50 -4.05
CA LEU A 236 8.12 13.72 -5.28
C LEU A 236 7.10 12.60 -5.21
N LEU A 237 6.28 12.47 -6.25
CA LEU A 237 5.34 11.35 -6.36
C LEU A 237 6.12 10.05 -6.46
N SER A 238 5.71 9.09 -5.66
CA SER A 238 6.22 7.72 -5.68
C SER A 238 5.06 6.76 -5.54
N GLU A 239 5.31 5.51 -5.87
CA GLU A 239 4.32 4.44 -5.85
C GLU A 239 4.89 3.20 -5.16
N GLY A 240 4.00 2.33 -4.72
CA GLY A 240 4.36 1.12 -3.99
C GLY A 240 3.32 0.74 -2.96
N ALA A 241 3.70 -0.23 -2.13
CA ALA A 241 2.92 -0.72 -1.02
C ALA A 241 3.81 -1.12 0.16
N GLY A 242 3.25 -1.04 1.35
CA GLY A 242 3.78 -1.63 2.57
C GLY A 242 2.64 -2.30 3.32
N VAL A 243 2.81 -3.57 3.65
CA VAL A 243 1.83 -4.35 4.41
C VAL A 243 2.56 -5.00 5.58
N ILE A 244 1.95 -4.97 6.76
CA ILE A 244 2.43 -5.61 7.97
C ILE A 244 1.38 -6.57 8.51
N VAL A 245 1.82 -7.60 9.21
CA VAL A 245 0.97 -8.49 10.00
C VAL A 245 0.96 -7.97 11.43
N LEU A 246 -0.20 -7.47 11.86
CA LEU A 246 -0.50 -7.18 13.26
C LEU A 246 -1.19 -8.37 13.88
N GLU A 247 -0.80 -8.73 15.09
CA GLU A 247 -1.27 -9.94 15.74
C GLU A 247 -1.41 -9.72 17.25
N GLU A 248 -2.39 -10.37 17.86
CA GLU A 248 -2.49 -10.36 19.31
C GLU A 248 -1.33 -11.13 19.96
N LEU A 249 -0.78 -10.58 21.03
CA LEU A 249 0.46 -11.07 21.65
C LEU A 249 0.39 -12.54 22.07
N GLU A 250 -0.65 -12.97 22.78
CA GLU A 250 -0.75 -14.35 23.25
C GLU A 250 -1.03 -15.31 22.08
N HIS A 251 -1.81 -14.89 21.09
CA HIS A 251 -1.96 -15.62 19.82
C HIS A 251 -0.60 -15.83 19.12
N ALA A 252 0.18 -14.76 18.97
CA ALA A 252 1.54 -14.81 18.38
C ALA A 252 2.48 -15.73 19.18
N ARG A 253 2.44 -15.66 20.52
CA ARG A 253 3.25 -16.51 21.41
C ARG A 253 2.88 -17.99 21.30
N GLN A 254 1.60 -18.31 21.24
CA GLN A 254 1.12 -19.70 21.17
C GLN A 254 1.63 -20.43 19.92
N ARG A 255 1.76 -19.72 18.79
CA ARG A 255 2.32 -20.27 17.55
C ARG A 255 3.84 -20.09 17.42
N GLY A 256 4.51 -19.49 18.41
CA GLY A 256 5.96 -19.25 18.39
C GLY A 256 6.41 -18.24 17.32
N ALA A 257 5.60 -17.22 17.06
CA ALA A 257 5.91 -16.19 16.07
C ALA A 257 7.19 -15.42 16.39
N ASN A 258 7.93 -15.02 15.37
CA ASN A 258 8.93 -13.95 15.52
C ASN A 258 8.19 -12.62 15.74
N ILE A 259 8.64 -11.83 16.72
CA ILE A 259 8.02 -10.54 17.06
C ILE A 259 9.04 -9.44 16.82
N TYR A 260 8.73 -8.54 15.89
CA TYR A 260 9.58 -7.39 15.56
C TYR A 260 9.47 -6.28 16.61
N ALA A 261 8.23 -5.95 16.97
CA ALA A 261 7.92 -4.86 17.88
C ALA A 261 6.50 -5.00 18.45
N GLU A 262 6.22 -4.26 19.51
CA GLU A 262 4.87 -4.05 20.04
C GLU A 262 4.34 -2.68 19.63
N LEU A 263 3.10 -2.63 19.15
CA LEU A 263 2.42 -1.38 18.84
C LEU A 263 1.72 -0.87 20.09
N ILE A 264 2.27 0.18 20.70
CA ILE A 264 1.84 0.68 22.02
C ILE A 264 0.89 1.89 21.94
N GLY A 265 0.62 2.41 20.74
CA GLY A 265 -0.23 3.59 20.63
C GLY A 265 -0.58 3.98 19.20
N TYR A 266 -1.70 4.69 19.08
CA TYR A 266 -2.21 5.30 17.87
C TYR A 266 -2.96 6.58 18.24
N GLY A 267 -2.66 7.67 17.54
CA GLY A 267 -3.33 8.96 17.66
C GLY A 267 -3.57 9.58 16.29
N ALA A 268 -4.68 10.31 16.18
CA ALA A 268 -5.08 11.08 15.00
C ALA A 268 -5.69 12.41 15.47
N SER A 269 -5.38 13.49 14.76
CA SER A 269 -5.89 14.83 15.04
C SER A 269 -6.27 15.54 13.73
N CYS A 270 -7.00 16.65 13.85
CA CYS A 270 -7.36 17.50 12.72
C CYS A 270 -6.92 18.94 13.03
N ASP A 271 -6.36 19.63 12.04
CA ASP A 271 -5.85 21.01 12.17
C ASP A 271 -6.96 22.08 12.27
N ALA A 272 -8.23 21.68 12.20
CA ALA A 272 -9.37 22.59 12.26
C ALA A 272 -9.35 23.45 13.54
N TYR A 273 -9.56 24.75 13.35
CA TYR A 273 -9.67 25.78 14.39
C TYR A 273 -11.11 26.31 14.50
#